data_AF-A0A256HUS7-F1
#
_entry.id   AF-A0A256HUS7-F1
#
_cell.length_a   1.000
_cell.length_b   1.000
_cell.length_c   1.000
_cell.angle_alpha   90.00
_cell.angle_beta   90.00
_cell.angle_gamma   90.00
#
_symmetry.space_group_name_H-M   'P 1'
#
loop_
_entity.id
_entity.type
_entity.pdbx_description
1 polymer ?
#
loop_
_entity_poly.entity_id
_entity_poly.type
_entity_poly.pdbx_seq_one_letter_code
_entity_poly.pdbx_strand_id
1 'polypeptide(L)'
;MRLTVPTDFEILRALSDEKRNNAINIAAEIDRNRSYINTRLPVLADFGLLKRVGPAPNSGLYAITEKGQLVAEHQDVYEDDSTDFETFIEDRLTSED
;
A
#
# COMPACT_ATOMS: atom_id res chain seq x y z
N MET A 1 9.99 -0.31 -7.72
CA MET A 1 8.83 0.62 -7.57
C MET A 1 9.26 1.98 -6.98
N ARG A 2 8.48 3.07 -7.16
CA ARG A 2 8.76 4.38 -6.52
C ARG A 2 7.56 4.86 -5.70
N LEU A 3 7.71 4.85 -4.38
CA LEU A 3 6.72 5.26 -3.39
C LEU A 3 6.90 6.71 -2.97
N THR A 4 5.79 7.33 -2.57
CA THR A 4 5.74 8.68 -2.00
C THR A 4 5.75 8.61 -0.48
N VAL A 5 6.86 9.00 0.12
CA VAL A 5 7.06 9.01 1.58
C VAL A 5 6.53 10.33 2.19
N PRO A 6 5.82 10.30 3.33
CA PRO A 6 5.42 9.11 4.09
C PRO A 6 4.08 8.51 3.63
N THR A 7 3.36 9.22 2.75
CA THR A 7 1.91 8.98 2.53
C THR A 7 1.59 7.57 2.05
N ASP A 8 2.38 6.97 1.17
CA ASP A 8 2.10 5.62 0.68
C ASP A 8 2.23 4.57 1.78
N PHE A 9 3.22 4.71 2.66
CA PHE A 9 3.37 3.83 3.83
C PHE A 9 2.28 4.07 4.86
N GLU A 10 1.80 5.31 5.03
CA GLU A 10 0.62 5.60 5.86
C GLU A 10 -0.64 4.93 5.28
N ILE A 11 -0.85 4.97 3.96
CA ILE A 11 -1.97 4.27 3.30
C ILE A 11 -1.88 2.75 3.49
N LEU A 12 -0.71 2.16 3.30
CA LEU A 12 -0.51 0.72 3.45
C LEU A 12 -0.78 0.30 4.90
N ARG A 13 -0.22 1.00 5.89
CA ARG A 13 -0.47 0.71 7.32
C ARG A 13 -1.94 0.83 7.71
N ALA A 14 -2.67 1.82 7.17
CA ALA A 14 -4.12 1.94 7.38
C ALA A 14 -4.94 0.74 6.83
N LEU A 15 -4.33 -0.09 5.98
CA LEU A 15 -4.92 -1.30 5.41
C LEU A 15 -4.33 -2.60 5.96
N SER A 16 -3.23 -2.55 6.73
CA SER A 16 -2.48 -3.72 7.22
C SER A 16 -3.28 -4.63 8.16
N ASP A 17 -4.30 -4.13 8.86
CA ASP A 17 -5.19 -4.91 9.75
C ASP A 17 -6.20 -5.80 8.99
N GLU A 18 -5.88 -6.22 7.75
CA GLU A 18 -6.74 -6.98 6.83
C GLU A 18 -8.10 -6.33 6.50
N LYS A 19 -8.24 -5.05 6.83
CA LYS A 19 -9.47 -4.29 6.58
C LYS A 19 -9.55 -3.92 5.10
N ARG A 20 -10.74 -4.10 4.52
CA ARG A 20 -11.08 -3.49 3.23
C ARG A 20 -11.52 -2.06 3.50
N ASN A 21 -10.87 -1.09 2.87
CA ASN A 21 -11.18 0.31 3.10
C ASN A 21 -11.25 1.12 1.81
N ASN A 22 -11.84 2.31 1.86
CA ASN A 22 -11.96 3.21 0.71
C ASN A 22 -11.19 4.52 0.94
N ALA A 23 -11.02 5.31 -0.12
CA ALA A 23 -10.23 6.54 -0.07
C ALA A 23 -10.75 7.57 0.94
N ILE A 24 -12.06 7.66 1.18
CA ILE A 24 -12.62 8.66 2.09
C ILE A 24 -12.30 8.32 3.55
N ASN A 25 -12.38 7.04 3.90
CA ASN A 25 -12.05 6.57 5.25
C ASN A 25 -10.54 6.65 5.51
N ILE A 26 -9.71 6.20 4.56
CA ILE A 26 -8.24 6.28 4.67
C ILE A 26 -7.81 7.73 4.84
N ALA A 27 -8.33 8.64 4.01
CA ALA A 27 -8.02 10.07 4.11
C ALA A 27 -8.35 10.68 5.48
N ALA A 28 -9.45 10.26 6.10
CA ALA A 28 -9.82 10.68 7.44
C ALA A 28 -8.90 10.10 8.52
N GLU A 29 -8.47 8.85 8.36
CA GLU A 29 -7.59 8.15 9.32
C GLU A 29 -6.18 8.74 9.35
N ILE A 30 -5.59 9.04 8.18
CA ILE A 30 -4.21 9.54 8.09
C ILE A 30 -4.11 11.07 7.98
N ASP A 31 -5.23 11.78 8.21
CA ASP A 31 -5.37 13.24 8.09
C ASP A 31 -4.78 13.79 6.77
N ARG A 32 -5.33 13.33 5.65
CA ARG A 32 -4.92 13.72 4.29
C ARG A 32 -6.11 14.08 3.41
N ASN A 33 -5.82 14.78 2.31
CA ASN A 33 -6.83 15.11 1.34
C ASN A 33 -7.32 13.87 0.57
N ARG A 34 -8.63 13.62 0.56
CA ARG A 34 -9.25 12.50 -0.16
C ARG A 34 -8.89 12.44 -1.65
N SER A 35 -8.86 13.57 -2.35
CA SER A 35 -8.51 13.59 -3.78
C SER A 35 -7.09 13.10 -4.00
N TYR A 36 -6.17 13.41 -3.08
CA TYR A 36 -4.81 12.89 -3.12
C TYR A 36 -4.76 11.38 -2.90
N ILE A 37 -5.50 10.86 -1.91
CA ILE A 37 -5.60 9.40 -1.67
C ILE A 37 -6.20 8.67 -2.88
N ASN A 38 -7.21 9.24 -3.54
CA ASN A 38 -7.76 8.70 -4.78
C ASN A 38 -6.73 8.59 -5.92
N THR A 39 -5.71 9.46 -5.95
CA THR A 39 -4.61 9.37 -6.91
C THR A 39 -3.60 8.28 -6.52
N ARG A 40 -3.34 8.10 -5.23
CA ARG A 40 -2.35 7.12 -4.75
C ARG A 40 -2.85 5.67 -4.82
N LEU A 41 -4.11 5.40 -4.47
CA LEU A 41 -4.63 4.02 -4.40
C LEU A 41 -4.50 3.23 -5.72
N PRO A 42 -4.80 3.78 -6.92
CA PRO A 42 -4.56 3.08 -8.17
C PRO A 42 -3.07 2.79 -8.41
N VAL A 43 -2.16 3.73 -8.10
CA VAL A 43 -0.72 3.53 -8.28
C VAL A 43 -0.20 2.40 -7.38
N LEU A 44 -0.65 2.34 -6.12
CA LEU A 44 -0.29 1.27 -5.21
C LEU A 44 -0.86 -0.09 -5.66
N ALA A 45 -2.03 -0.10 -6.30
CA ALA A 45 -2.58 -1.31 -6.90
C ALA A 45 -1.80 -1.74 -8.15
N ASP A 46 -1.34 -0.80 -8.98
CA ASP A 46 -0.50 -1.09 -10.15
C ASP A 46 0.86 -1.68 -9.75
N PHE A 47 1.40 -1.31 -8.58
CA PHE A 47 2.57 -1.95 -7.97
C PHE A 47 2.29 -3.32 -7.33
N GLY A 48 1.04 -3.77 -7.34
CA GLY A 48 0.63 -5.04 -6.71
C GLY A 48 0.58 -5.00 -5.19
N LEU A 49 0.65 -3.82 -4.57
CA LEU A 49 0.62 -3.65 -3.10
C LEU A 49 -0.81 -3.65 -2.56
N LEU A 50 -1.78 -3.28 -3.40
CA LEU A 50 -3.20 -3.29 -3.10
C LEU A 50 -3.97 -4.05 -4.17
N LYS A 51 -5.15 -4.56 -3.80
CA LYS A 51 -6.14 -5.10 -4.73
C LYS A 51 -7.47 -4.38 -4.58
N ARG A 52 -8.10 -4.01 -5.71
CA ARG A 52 -9.49 -3.54 -5.72
C ARG A 52 -10.40 -4.72 -5.35
N VAL A 53 -11.33 -4.51 -4.43
CA VAL A 53 -12.24 -5.55 -3.92
C VAL A 53 -13.67 -5.03 -3.80
N GLY A 54 -14.62 -5.93 -3.59
CA GLY A 54 -16.01 -5.60 -3.29
C GLY A 54 -17.00 -6.10 -4.35
N PRO A 55 -18.27 -6.27 -3.97
CA PRO A 55 -19.28 -6.92 -4.82
C PRO A 55 -19.78 -6.02 -5.96
N ALA A 56 -19.60 -4.70 -5.83
CA ALA A 56 -20.01 -3.72 -6.84
C ALA A 56 -18.81 -3.26 -7.69
N PRO A 57 -18.99 -3.04 -9.00
CA PRO A 57 -17.92 -2.59 -9.90
C PRO A 57 -17.19 -1.30 -9.45
N ASN A 58 -17.87 -0.47 -8.66
CA ASN A 58 -17.38 0.83 -8.19
C ASN A 58 -17.42 0.96 -6.66
N SER A 59 -17.20 -0.14 -5.92
CA SER A 59 -17.18 -0.13 -4.45
C SER A 59 -16.19 0.88 -3.86
N GLY A 60 -15.12 1.22 -4.61
CA GLY A 60 -14.01 2.04 -4.13
C GLY A 60 -13.20 1.39 -3.02
N LEU A 61 -13.39 0.08 -2.78
CA LEU A 61 -12.71 -0.66 -1.73
C LEU A 61 -11.40 -1.25 -2.23
N TYR A 62 -10.39 -1.14 -1.38
CA TYR A 62 -9.07 -1.75 -1.55
C TYR A 62 -8.77 -2.63 -0.35
N ALA A 63 -8.02 -3.70 -0.58
CA ALA A 63 -7.39 -4.51 0.44
C ALA A 63 -5.89 -4.55 0.18
N ILE A 64 -5.09 -4.59 1.25
CA ILE A 64 -3.65 -4.82 1.13
C ILE A 64 -3.37 -6.23 0.61
N THR A 65 -2.28 -6.39 -0.14
CA THR A 65 -1.72 -7.70 -0.51
C THR A 65 -0.61 -8.08 0.47
N GLU A 66 -0.16 -9.32 0.42
CA GLU A 66 1.02 -9.77 1.18
C GLU A 66 2.27 -8.95 0.84
N LYS A 67 2.54 -8.72 -0.46
CA LYS A 67 3.58 -7.78 -0.91
C LYS A 67 3.39 -6.38 -0.32
N GLY A 68 2.15 -5.91 -0.24
CA GLY A 68 1.82 -4.62 0.39
C GLY A 68 2.12 -4.58 1.89
N GLN A 69 1.89 -5.68 2.62
CA GLN A 69 2.20 -5.80 4.04
C GLN A 69 3.72 -5.76 4.26
N LEU A 70 4.49 -6.55 3.50
CA LEU A 70 5.95 -6.54 3.54
C LEU A 70 6.50 -5.13 3.28
N VAL A 71 5.98 -4.43 2.27
CA VAL A 71 6.38 -3.04 2.01
C VAL A 71 6.01 -2.12 3.17
N ALA A 72 4.82 -2.24 3.75
CA ALA A 72 4.38 -1.41 4.88
C ALA A 72 5.32 -1.51 6.10
N GLU A 73 5.88 -2.70 6.34
CA GLU A 73 6.75 -3.02 7.48
C GLU A 73 8.20 -2.53 7.30
N HIS A 74 8.65 -2.35 6.07
CA HIS A 74 10.06 -2.08 5.74
C HIS A 74 10.28 -0.67 5.14
N GLN A 75 9.63 0.35 5.71
CA GLN A 75 9.81 1.75 5.28
C GLN A 75 11.26 2.23 5.47
N ASP A 76 11.90 1.81 6.56
CA ASP A 76 13.29 2.11 6.87
C ASP A 76 14.25 1.59 5.80
N VAL A 77 14.00 0.39 5.27
CA VAL A 77 14.78 -0.18 4.17
C VAL A 77 14.54 0.55 2.86
N TYR A 78 13.31 1.00 2.60
CA TYR A 78 13.01 1.79 1.39
C TYR A 78 13.73 3.16 1.39
N GLU A 79 13.93 3.74 2.56
CA GLU A 79 14.64 5.02 2.73
C GLU A 79 16.17 4.86 2.73
N ASP A 80 16.70 3.62 2.73
CA ASP A 80 18.12 3.31 2.62
C ASP A 80 18.55 3.18 1.15
N ASP A 81 19.21 4.22 0.64
CA ASP A 81 19.73 4.29 -0.73
C ASP A 81 20.78 3.20 -1.06
N SER A 82 21.29 2.46 -0.07
CA SER A 82 22.27 1.39 -0.28
C SER A 82 21.64 0.02 -0.60
N THR A 83 20.32 -0.11 -0.46
CA THR A 83 19.59 -1.36 -0.66
C THR A 83 18.77 -1.35 -1.95
N ASP A 84 18.85 -2.41 -2.75
CA ASP A 84 17.85 -2.66 -3.79
C ASP A 84 16.55 -3.13 -3.12
N PHE A 85 15.67 -2.17 -2.84
CA PHE A 85 14.42 -2.43 -2.14
C PHE A 85 13.50 -3.39 -2.90
N GLU A 86 13.51 -3.37 -4.24
CA GLU A 86 12.63 -4.23 -5.01
C GLU A 86 13.07 -5.69 -4.90
N THR A 87 14.37 -5.96 -5.04
CA THR A 87 14.92 -7.29 -4.77
C THR A 87 14.68 -7.73 -3.32
N PHE A 88 14.90 -6.83 -2.34
CA PHE A 88 14.68 -7.13 -0.92
C PHE A 88 13.26 -7.63 -0.60
N ILE A 89 12.25 -7.05 -1.25
CA ILE A 89 10.85 -7.44 -1.07
C ILE A 89 10.54 -8.76 -1.78
N GLU A 90 11.02 -8.96 -3.01
CA GLU A 90 10.78 -10.20 -3.77
C GLU A 90 11.44 -11.42 -3.09
N ASP A 91 12.64 -11.26 -2.53
CA ASP A 91 13.32 -12.32 -1.77
C ASP A 91 12.51 -12.76 -0.54
N ARG A 92 11.82 -11.81 0.13
CA ARG A 92 10.95 -12.13 1.28
C ARG A 92 9.67 -12.81 0.85
N LEU A 93 9.03 -12.31 -0.21
CA LEU A 93 7.79 -12.87 -0.73
C LEU A 93 7.97 -14.33 -1.17
N THR A 94 9.13 -14.69 -1.73
CA THR A 94 9.45 -16.06 -2.15
C THR A 94 9.94 -16.97 -1.01
N SER A 95 10.29 -16.41 0.15
CA SER A 95 10.76 -17.16 1.32
C SER A 95 9.65 -17.62 2.27
N GLU A 96 8.43 -17.12 2.07
CA GLU A 96 7.23 -17.48 2.85
C GLU A 96 6.34 -18.55 2.16
N ASP A 97 6.75 -19.06 0.99
CA ASP A 97 6.19 -20.22 0.27
C ASP A 97 6.85 -21.56 0.67
#